data_AF-A0A4Q3ZPG1-F1
#
_entry.id   AF-A0A4Q3ZPG1-F1
#
_cell.length_a   1.000
_cell.length_b   1.000
_cell.length_c   1.000
_cell.angle_alpha   90.00
_cell.angle_beta   90.00
_cell.angle_gamma   90.00
#
_symmetry.space_group_name_H-M   'P 1'
#
loop_
_entity.id
_entity.type
_entity.pdbx_description
1 polymer ?
#
loop_
_entity_poly.entity_id
_entity_poly.type
_entity_poly.pdbx_seq_one_letter_code
_entity_poly.pdbx_strand_id
1 'polypeptide(L)' 'MVEQDYRRIRRLIRPGLGFGSFWTARPSLTGYEVMAMVREGRFRRIGGRDIRAQATFFVDPFDVAA' A
#
# COMPACT_ATOMS: atom_id res chain seq x y z
N MET A 1 18.79 -29.80 -9.13
CA MET A 1 18.13 -29.50 -7.84
C MET A 1 18.01 -28.00 -7.60
N VAL A 2 19.06 -27.22 -7.88
CA VAL A 2 19.08 -25.74 -7.79
C VAL A 2 17.99 -25.05 -8.62
N GLU A 3 17.71 -25.54 -9.84
CA GLU A 3 16.73 -24.92 -10.74
C GLU A 3 15.28 -24.99 -10.23
N GLN A 4 14.91 -26.07 -9.52
CA GLN A 4 13.57 -26.20 -8.93
C GLN A 4 13.39 -25.27 -7.74
N ASP A 5 14.44 -25.06 -6.96
CA ASP A 5 14.41 -24.18 -5.80
C ASP A 5 14.29 -22.71 -6.23
N TYR A 6 15.01 -22.33 -7.29
CA TYR A 6 14.88 -21.03 -7.94
C TYR A 6 13.46 -20.80 -8.50
N ARG A 7 12.85 -21.84 -9.09
CA ARG A 7 11.49 -21.78 -9.62
C ARG A 7 10.43 -21.65 -8.53
N ARG A 8 10.64 -22.32 -7.38
CA ARG A 8 9.77 -22.26 -6.20
C ARG A 8 9.81 -20.88 -5.55
N ILE A 9 11.01 -20.34 -5.37
CA ILE A 9 11.24 -18.98 -4.87
C ILE A 9 10.58 -17.98 -5.82
N ARG A 10 10.86 -18.03 -7.14
CA ARG A 10 10.23 -17.13 -8.13
C ARG A 10 8.70 -17.25 -8.19
N ARG A 11 8.10 -18.41 -7.90
CA ARG A 11 6.63 -18.57 -7.79
C ARG A 11 6.03 -17.90 -6.56
N LEU A 12 6.80 -17.70 -5.49
CA LEU A 12 6.35 -16.98 -4.30
C LEU A 12 6.52 -15.47 -4.46
N ILE A 13 7.58 -15.01 -5.14
CA ILE A 13 7.83 -13.57 -5.35
C ILE A 13 7.03 -12.99 -6.54
N ARG A 14 6.79 -13.77 -7.60
CA ARG A 14 6.08 -13.26 -8.81
C ARG A 14 4.63 -12.84 -8.60
N PRO A 15 3.82 -13.52 -7.77
CA PRO A 15 2.49 -13.03 -7.39
C PRO A 15 2.60 -11.70 -6.64
N GLY A 16 3.58 -11.60 -5.73
CA GLY A 16 3.93 -10.41 -4.96
C GLY A 16 4.24 -9.18 -5.80
N LEU A 17 5.08 -9.36 -6.82
CA LEU A 17 5.51 -8.31 -7.75
C LEU A 17 4.39 -7.80 -8.68
N GLY A 18 3.28 -8.53 -8.77
CA GLY A 18 2.11 -8.16 -9.59
C GLY A 18 0.92 -7.65 -8.80
N PHE A 19 0.86 -7.77 -7.47
CA PHE A 19 -0.32 -7.38 -6.70
C PHE A 19 -0.69 -5.89 -6.83
N GLY A 20 0.29 -5.03 -7.12
CA GLY A 20 0.03 -3.63 -7.46
C GLY A 20 -0.76 -3.42 -8.77
N SER A 21 -0.81 -4.40 -9.68
CA SER A 21 -1.59 -4.35 -10.92
C SER A 21 -2.96 -5.06 -10.84
N PHE A 22 -3.23 -5.81 -9.77
CA PHE A 22 -4.56 -6.35 -9.52
C PHE A 22 -5.44 -5.29 -8.85
N TRP A 23 -6.47 -4.85 -9.58
CA TRP A 23 -7.41 -3.83 -9.10
C TRP A 23 -8.04 -4.18 -7.74
N THR A 24 -8.24 -5.47 -7.47
CA THR A 24 -8.80 -5.98 -6.21
C THR A 24 -7.80 -6.03 -5.05
N ALA A 25 -6.49 -6.12 -5.32
CA ALA A 25 -5.45 -6.16 -4.28
C ALA A 25 -4.92 -4.77 -3.94
N ARG A 26 -5.10 -3.79 -4.83
CA ARG A 26 -4.71 -2.39 -4.64
C ARG A 26 -5.22 -1.78 -3.34
N PRO A 27 -6.52 -1.82 -2.99
CA PRO A 27 -7.01 -1.24 -1.73
C PRO A 27 -6.35 -1.84 -0.50
N SER A 28 -6.05 -3.15 -0.52
CA SER A 28 -5.40 -3.84 0.59
C SER A 28 -3.94 -3.39 0.75
N LEU A 29 -3.19 -3.26 -0.34
CA LEU A 29 -1.80 -2.78 -0.32
C LEU A 29 -1.72 -1.32 0.13
N THR A 30 -2.56 -0.46 -0.44
CA THR A 30 -2.69 0.94 -0.02
C THR A 30 -3.03 1.04 1.48
N GLY A 31 -3.95 0.19 1.97
CA GLY A 31 -4.29 0.15 3.39
C GLY A 31 -3.08 -0.17 4.29
N TYR A 32 -2.21 -1.09 3.88
CA TYR A 32 -0.98 -1.38 4.62
C TYR A 32 -0.03 -0.17 4.68
N GLU A 33 0.13 0.55 3.57
CA GLU A 33 0.96 1.75 3.51
C GLU A 33 0.42 2.88 4.40
N VAL A 34 -0.89 3.12 4.36
CA VAL A 34 -1.57 4.10 5.23
C VAL A 34 -1.37 3.75 6.70
N MET A 35 -1.53 2.48 7.08
CA MET A 35 -1.31 2.02 8.46
C MET A 35 0.15 2.18 8.92
N ALA A 36 1.13 2.02 8.02
CA ALA A 36 2.53 2.29 8.31
C ALA A 36 2.77 3.79 8.58
N MET A 37 2.21 4.69 7.75
CA MET A 37 2.34 6.14 7.95
C MET A 37 1.70 6.63 9.26
N VAL A 38 0.59 6.02 9.68
CA VAL A 38 -0.05 6.28 10.98
C VAL A 38 0.86 5.83 12.12
N ARG A 39 1.43 4.62 12.04
CA ARG A 39 2.39 4.10 13.05
C ARG A 39 3.65 4.96 13.17
N GLU A 40 4.15 5.48 12.06
CA GLU A 40 5.28 6.41 12.04
C GLU A 40 4.95 7.82 12.55
N GLY A 41 3.67 8.11 12.83
CA GLY A 41 3.25 9.41 13.34
C GLY A 41 3.29 10.53 12.29
N ARG A 42 3.29 10.21 10.99
CA ARG A 42 3.25 11.22 9.91
C ARG A 42 1.99 12.07 9.96
N PHE A 43 0.94 11.60 10.63
CA PHE A 43 -0.29 12.35 10.91
C PHE A 43 -0.03 13.62 11.75
N ARG A 44 0.92 13.60 12.70
CA ARG A 44 1.26 14.81 13.50
C ARG A 44 1.88 15.92 12.65
N ARG A 45 2.43 15.59 11.48
CA ARG A 45 2.96 16.56 10.51
C ARG A 45 1.83 17.27 9.75
N ILE A 46 0.62 16.71 9.73
CA ILE A 46 -0.61 17.33 9.24
C ILE A 46 -1.30 17.97 10.45
N GLY A 47 -1.48 19.29 10.43
CA GLY A 47 -2.05 19.99 11.58
C GLY A 47 -3.41 19.42 11.99
N GLY A 48 -3.64 19.19 13.29
CA GLY A 48 -4.89 18.64 13.81
C GLY A 48 -6.15 19.46 13.48
N ARG A 49 -5.99 20.72 13.05
CA ARG A 49 -7.07 21.62 12.63
C ARG A 49 -7.32 21.66 11.13
N ASP A 50 -6.49 20.97 10.33
CA ASP A 50 -6.64 20.92 8.89
C ASP A 50 -7.36 19.63 8.47
N ILE A 51 -8.68 19.64 8.65
CA ILE A 51 -9.57 18.51 8.33
C ILE A 51 -9.52 18.18 6.83
N ARG A 52 -9.26 19.17 5.96
CA ARG A 52 -9.14 18.95 4.52
C ARG A 52 -7.86 18.20 4.19
N ALA A 53 -6.72 18.63 4.72
CA ALA A 53 -5.47 17.90 4.53
C ALA A 53 -5.52 16.49 5.12
N GLN A 54 -6.23 16.28 6.23
CA GLN A 54 -6.47 14.95 6.78
C GLN A 54 -7.34 14.08 5.86
N ALA A 55 -8.41 14.64 5.28
CA ALA A 55 -9.28 13.91 4.35
C ALA A 55 -8.55 13.54 3.05
N THR A 56 -7.86 14.50 2.43
CA THR A 56 -7.04 14.28 1.22
C THR A 56 -5.99 13.20 1.45
N PHE A 57 -5.33 13.19 2.62
CA PHE A 57 -4.34 12.16 2.96
C PHE A 57 -4.91 10.74 3.05
N PHE A 58 -6.19 10.57 3.42
CA PHE A 58 -6.85 9.27 3.42
C PHE A 58 -7.45 8.87 2.07
N VAL A 59 -7.79 9.84 1.22
CA VAL A 59 -8.51 9.59 -0.05
C VAL A 59 -7.54 9.42 -1.22
N ASP A 60 -6.49 10.25 -1.27
CA ASP A 60 -5.50 10.24 -2.36
C ASP A 60 -4.84 8.86 -2.57
N PRO A 61 -4.42 8.12 -1.53
CA PRO A 61 -3.74 6.84 -1.73
C PRO A 61 -4.62 5.76 -2.37
N PHE A 62 -5.95 5.90 -2.28
CA PHE A 62 -6.90 4.91 -2.78
C PHE A 62 -7.47 5.26 -4.16
N ASP A 63 -7.05 6.37 -4.78
CA ASP A 63 -7.59 6.86 -6.07
C ASP A 63 -9.14 6.97 -6.07
N VAL A 64 -9.77 7.21 -4.91
CA VAL A 64 -11.25 7.22 -4.76
C VAL A 64 -11.88 8.50 -5.33
N ALA A 65 -11.07 9.48 -5.73
CA ALA A 65 -11.51 10.80 -6.18
C ALA A 65 -11.72 10.96 -7.70
N ALA A 66 -11.82 9.86 -8.46
CA ALA A 66 -12.07 9.88 -9.92
C ALA A 66 -13.50 9.45 -10.30
#